data_AF-A0A6C0KFD9-F1
#
_entry.id   AF-A0A6C0KFD9-F1
#
_cell.length_a   1.000
_cell.length_b   1.000
_cell.length_c   1.000
_cell.angle_alpha   90.00
_cell.angle_beta   90.00
_cell.angle_gamma   90.00
#
_symmetry.space_group_name_H-M   'P 1'
#
loop_
_entity.id
_entity.type
_entity.pdbx_description
1 polymer ?
#
loop_
_entity_poly.entity_id
_entity_poly.type
_entity_poly.pdbx_seq_one_letter_code
_entity_poly.pdbx_strand_id
1 'polypeptide(L)'
;MQLYAEFGRQSHFAKVTLEQLASVPVEVVDRQPTAVGFHAALDGFAVFRHGKPNWESFPQGGDLSWRGDLTLSCLQRLWRECCCGLTDGEIPRWAGFRLLNKSKGQSRMFKLELWVDRTEEGQVEAAKRKFGTVLRAAETQFEFVANRDKVSRTGKETTGRRSTAQRSNALA
;
A
#
# COMPACT_ATOMS: atom_id res chain seq x y z
N MET A 1 13.25 16.65 -3.59
CA MET A 1 12.48 15.84 -2.63
C MET A 1 13.07 14.44 -2.57
N GLN A 2 13.29 13.88 -1.39
CA GLN A 2 13.81 12.51 -1.21
C GLN A 2 12.65 11.54 -0.98
N LEU A 3 12.63 10.41 -1.69
CA LEU A 3 11.64 9.34 -1.54
C LEU A 3 12.29 8.05 -1.05
N TYR A 4 11.46 7.15 -0.55
CA TYR A 4 11.86 5.82 -0.10
C TYR A 4 11.02 4.80 -0.86
N ALA A 5 11.68 3.90 -1.59
CA ALA A 5 11.02 2.88 -2.39
C ALA A 5 11.46 1.46 -1.99
N GLU A 6 10.51 0.54 -2.02
CA GLU A 6 10.69 -0.90 -1.85
C GLU A 6 10.12 -1.60 -3.09
N PHE A 7 10.88 -2.49 -3.71
CA PHE A 7 10.49 -3.24 -4.90
C PHE A 7 10.65 -4.75 -4.67
N GLY A 8 9.60 -5.52 -4.94
CA GLY A 8 9.62 -6.98 -4.78
C GLY A 8 9.71 -7.44 -3.32
N ARG A 9 10.40 -8.56 -3.06
CA ARG A 9 10.53 -9.17 -1.71
C ARG A 9 11.70 -8.64 -0.88
N GLN A 10 12.39 -7.60 -1.35
CA GLN A 10 13.51 -7.06 -0.59
C GLN A 10 12.97 -6.23 0.58
N SER A 11 13.24 -6.67 1.80
CA SER A 11 12.79 -6.02 3.05
C SER A 11 13.44 -4.64 3.34
N HIS A 12 14.03 -3.98 2.34
CA HIS A 12 14.82 -2.77 2.50
C HIS A 12 14.30 -1.65 1.62
N PHE A 13 13.93 -0.53 2.25
CA PHE A 13 13.64 0.71 1.56
C PHE A 13 14.93 1.37 1.07
N ALA A 14 15.05 1.57 -0.23
CA ALA A 14 16.11 2.37 -0.83
C ALA A 14 15.70 3.84 -0.89
N LYS A 15 16.64 4.74 -0.63
CA LYS A 15 16.46 6.17 -0.92
C LYS A 15 16.52 6.37 -2.43
N VAL A 16 15.50 6.99 -3.01
CA VAL A 16 15.40 7.26 -4.44
C VAL A 16 15.02 8.71 -4.71
N THR A 17 15.49 9.24 -5.85
CA THR A 17 15.05 10.53 -6.40
C THR A 17 13.83 10.34 -7.29
N LEU A 18 13.20 11.46 -7.69
CA LEU A 18 12.07 11.45 -8.63
C LEU A 18 12.48 10.95 -10.02
N GLU A 19 13.63 11.39 -10.50
CA GLU A 19 14.18 10.97 -11.79
C GLU A 19 14.43 9.46 -11.80
N GLN A 20 15.01 8.93 -10.71
CA GLN A 20 15.20 7.50 -10.53
C GLN A 20 13.87 6.76 -10.54
N LEU A 21 12.86 7.26 -9.82
CA LEU A 21 11.52 6.66 -9.75
C LEU A 21 10.81 6.67 -11.12
N ALA A 22 10.93 7.77 -11.87
CA ALA A 22 10.33 7.92 -13.20
C ALA A 22 10.99 7.00 -14.24
N SER A 23 12.28 6.70 -14.06
CA SER A 23 13.02 5.77 -14.93
C SER A 23 12.76 4.29 -14.64
N VAL A 24 12.02 3.94 -13.57
CA VAL A 24 11.73 2.54 -13.22
C VAL A 24 10.84 1.91 -14.30
N PRO A 25 11.33 0.92 -15.07
CA PRO A 25 10.47 0.19 -15.99
C PRO A 25 9.44 -0.62 -15.18
N VAL A 26 8.16 -0.36 -15.45
CA VAL A 26 7.05 -1.16 -14.90
C VAL A 26 6.74 -2.27 -15.91
N GLU A 27 7.31 -3.43 -15.66
CA GLU A 27 7.14 -4.64 -16.47
C GLU A 27 6.44 -5.73 -15.66
N VAL A 28 5.54 -6.47 -16.31
CA VAL A 28 5.00 -7.73 -15.75
C VAL A 28 5.96 -8.83 -16.15
N VAL A 29 6.91 -9.16 -15.25
CA VAL A 29 7.85 -10.26 -15.48
C VAL A 29 7.22 -11.56 -15.01
N ASP A 30 6.59 -12.31 -15.92
CA ASP A 30 6.21 -13.70 -15.67
C ASP A 30 7.49 -14.55 -15.60
N ARG A 31 8.07 -14.64 -14.40
CA ARG A 31 9.19 -15.51 -13.99
C ARG A 31 10.52 -15.34 -14.76
N GLN A 32 11.44 -14.59 -14.17
CA GLN A 32 12.77 -15.04 -13.68
C GLN A 32 13.55 -13.81 -13.17
N PRO A 33 14.39 -13.93 -12.13
CA PRO A 33 15.21 -12.83 -11.66
C PRO A 33 16.43 -12.70 -12.59
N THR A 34 16.39 -11.77 -13.54
CA THR A 34 17.61 -11.32 -14.22
C THR A 34 18.21 -10.15 -13.45
N ALA A 35 19.53 -10.22 -13.30
CA ALA A 35 20.32 -9.31 -12.49
C ALA A 35 20.34 -7.89 -13.08
N VAL A 36 20.28 -6.92 -12.17
CA VAL A 36 20.57 -5.49 -12.37
C VAL A 36 19.54 -4.70 -13.19
N GLY A 37 18.46 -4.33 -12.51
CA GLY A 37 17.49 -3.31 -12.93
C GLY A 37 16.48 -3.10 -11.81
N PHE A 38 16.08 -1.85 -11.53
CA PHE A 38 14.94 -1.59 -10.67
C PHE A 38 13.69 -2.05 -11.42
N HIS A 39 13.27 -3.29 -11.23
CA HIS A 39 12.01 -3.79 -11.75
C HIS A 39 10.98 -3.76 -10.63
N ALA A 40 9.82 -3.17 -10.89
CA ALA A 40 8.63 -3.39 -10.05
C ALA A 40 8.21 -4.86 -10.21
N ALA A 41 8.89 -5.77 -9.50
CA ALA A 41 8.60 -7.19 -9.54
C ALA A 41 7.15 -7.42 -9.12
N LEU A 42 6.53 -8.45 -9.72
CA LEU A 42 5.12 -8.83 -9.54
C LEU A 42 4.67 -9.00 -8.09
N ASP A 43 5.55 -9.07 -7.10
CA ASP A 43 5.17 -9.23 -5.69
C ASP A 43 4.62 -7.92 -5.06
N GLY A 44 4.92 -6.76 -5.66
CA GLY A 44 4.45 -5.45 -5.20
C GLY A 44 5.54 -4.39 -5.18
N PHE A 45 5.13 -3.15 -4.93
CA PHE A 45 6.02 -2.01 -4.71
C PHE A 45 5.46 -1.09 -3.64
N ALA A 46 6.32 -0.28 -3.04
CA ALA A 46 5.93 0.71 -2.04
C ALA A 46 6.78 1.97 -2.20
N VAL A 47 6.18 3.15 -2.15
CA VAL A 47 6.88 4.44 -2.30
C VAL A 47 6.33 5.44 -1.28
N PHE A 48 7.20 6.05 -0.48
CA PHE A 48 6.82 6.98 0.60
C PHE A 48 7.75 8.20 0.69
N ARG A 49 7.21 9.34 1.14
CA ARG A 49 7.98 10.57 1.36
C ARG A 49 8.86 10.51 2.63
N HIS A 50 8.41 9.80 3.67
CA HIS A 50 9.00 9.88 5.01
C HIS A 50 9.56 8.54 5.53
N GLY A 51 9.94 7.62 4.64
CA GLY A 51 10.43 6.28 5.02
C GLY A 51 9.31 5.24 5.14
N LYS A 52 9.56 4.13 5.85
CA LYS A 52 8.61 3.02 5.97
C LYS A 52 7.30 3.52 6.62
N PRO A 53 6.13 3.29 6.00
CA PRO A 53 4.86 3.64 6.62
C PRO A 53 4.67 2.78 7.86
N ASN A 54 4.75 3.39 9.04
CA ASN A 54 4.20 2.79 10.23
C ASN A 54 2.96 3.63 10.60
N TRP A 55 1.86 2.94 10.92
CA TRP A 55 0.59 3.59 11.25
C TRP A 55 0.70 4.44 12.52
N GLU A 56 1.71 4.17 13.34
CA GLU A 56 2.08 4.91 14.56
C GLU A 56 2.61 6.32 14.27
N SER A 57 3.29 6.52 13.13
CA SER A 57 3.86 7.83 12.75
C SER A 57 2.81 8.80 12.22
N PHE A 58 1.63 8.30 11.84
CA PHE A 58 0.56 9.09 11.22
C PHE A 58 -0.78 8.88 11.93
N PRO A 59 -0.90 9.17 13.23
CA PRO A 59 -2.11 8.85 14.01
C PRO A 59 -3.37 9.57 13.50
N GLN A 60 -3.20 10.73 12.85
CA GLN A 60 -4.28 11.52 12.23
C GLN A 60 -4.56 11.13 10.76
N GLY A 61 -3.75 10.23 10.22
CA GLY A 61 -3.83 9.75 8.86
C GLY A 61 -4.67 8.48 8.71
N GLY A 62 -4.48 7.80 7.58
CA GLY A 62 -5.16 6.56 7.26
C GLY A 62 -4.64 5.97 5.96
N ASP A 63 -5.20 4.83 5.58
CA ASP A 63 -5.03 4.31 4.22
C ASP A 63 -6.37 4.15 3.51
N LEU A 64 -6.41 4.63 2.27
CA LEU A 64 -7.43 4.29 1.30
C LEU A 64 -6.95 3.05 0.54
N SER A 65 -7.75 1.99 0.55
CA SER A 65 -7.37 0.73 -0.08
C SER A 65 -8.39 0.28 -1.11
N TRP A 66 -7.88 -0.39 -2.13
CA TRP A 66 -8.67 -1.01 -3.20
C TRP A 66 -8.16 -2.42 -3.48
N ARG A 67 -9.05 -3.32 -3.89
CA ARG A 67 -8.70 -4.67 -4.31
C ARG A 67 -9.38 -5.02 -5.62
N GLY A 68 -8.63 -5.63 -6.53
CA GLY A 68 -9.17 -6.12 -7.79
C GLY A 68 -8.10 -6.69 -8.70
N ASP A 69 -8.50 -7.05 -9.91
CA ASP A 69 -7.59 -7.48 -10.96
C ASP A 69 -7.00 -6.24 -11.67
N LEU A 70 -5.74 -6.33 -12.08
CA LEU A 70 -5.03 -5.28 -12.80
C LEU A 70 -4.40 -5.86 -14.06
N THR A 71 -4.72 -5.25 -15.20
CA THR A 71 -3.94 -5.45 -16.41
C THR A 71 -2.62 -4.68 -16.32
N LEU A 72 -1.62 -5.09 -17.11
CA LEU A 72 -0.34 -4.38 -17.21
C LEU A 72 -0.52 -2.89 -17.57
N SER A 73 -1.43 -2.59 -18.50
CA SER A 73 -1.70 -1.20 -18.89
C SER A 73 -2.29 -0.37 -17.74
N CYS A 74 -3.15 -0.98 -16.91
CA CYS A 74 -3.69 -0.30 -15.72
C CYS A 74 -2.60 -0.09 -14.67
N LEU A 75 -1.71 -1.07 -14.49
CA LEU A 75 -0.58 -0.99 -13.58
C LEU A 75 0.39 0.16 -13.93
N GLN A 76 0.74 0.30 -15.21
CA GLN A 76 1.63 1.37 -15.68
C GLN A 76 1.00 2.76 -15.49
N ARG A 77 -0.29 2.90 -15.78
CA ARG A 77 -1.03 4.15 -15.53
C ARG A 77 -1.10 4.46 -14.03
N LEU A 78 -1.43 3.46 -13.22
CA LEU A 78 -1.49 3.58 -11.77
C LEU A 78 -0.15 4.02 -11.18
N TRP A 79 0.96 3.40 -11.62
CA TRP A 79 2.30 3.80 -11.20
C TRP A 79 2.55 5.28 -11.48
N ARG A 80 2.28 5.73 -12.71
CA ARG A 80 2.46 7.13 -13.12
C ARG A 80 1.63 8.07 -12.25
N GLU A 81 0.35 7.79 -12.09
CA GLU A 81 -0.59 8.63 -11.32
C GLU A 81 -0.21 8.72 -9.84
N CYS A 82 0.23 7.59 -9.27
CA CYS A 82 0.74 7.53 -7.91
C CYS A 82 2.04 8.34 -7.75
N CYS A 83 2.96 8.27 -8.72
CA CYS A 83 4.20 9.05 -8.72
C CYS A 83 3.92 10.55 -8.87
N CYS A 84 3.10 10.95 -9.85
CA CYS A 84 2.70 12.36 -10.06
C CYS A 84 1.96 12.92 -8.84
N GLY A 85 1.03 12.16 -8.27
CA GLY A 85 0.33 12.55 -7.04
C GLY A 85 1.29 12.77 -5.86
N LEU A 86 2.39 12.00 -5.80
CA LEU A 86 3.45 12.18 -4.81
C LEU A 86 4.37 13.37 -5.09
N THR A 87 4.55 13.82 -6.32
CA THR A 87 5.48 14.90 -6.67
C THR A 87 4.82 16.26 -6.74
N ASP A 88 3.65 16.31 -7.37
CA ASP A 88 3.06 17.56 -7.83
C ASP A 88 2.17 18.19 -6.74
N GLY A 89 1.98 17.48 -5.62
CA GLY A 89 1.12 17.92 -4.53
C GLY A 89 -0.36 17.95 -4.91
N GLU A 90 -0.73 17.41 -6.08
CA GLU A 90 -2.11 17.33 -6.57
C GLU A 90 -3.04 16.64 -5.58
N ILE A 91 -2.50 15.73 -4.77
CA ILE A 91 -3.18 15.22 -3.59
C ILE A 91 -2.41 15.73 -2.36
N PRO A 92 -2.93 16.74 -1.65
CA PRO A 92 -2.35 17.23 -0.41
C PRO A 92 -2.15 16.07 0.57
N ARG A 93 -1.16 16.16 1.46
CA ARG A 93 -1.00 15.22 2.60
C ARG A 93 -0.78 13.75 2.23
N TRP A 94 -0.46 13.45 0.96
CA TRP A 94 -0.10 12.08 0.53
C TRP A 94 1.27 11.67 1.10
N ALA A 95 1.26 10.66 1.95
CA ALA A 95 2.47 10.12 2.58
C ALA A 95 3.16 9.09 1.68
N GLY A 96 2.40 8.38 0.85
CA GLY A 96 2.91 7.35 -0.04
C GLY A 96 1.86 6.38 -0.54
N PHE A 97 2.30 5.35 -1.24
CA PHE A 97 1.44 4.30 -1.76
C PHE A 97 2.15 2.96 -1.72
N ARG A 98 1.36 1.89 -1.73
CA ARG A 98 1.82 0.51 -1.80
C ARG A 98 0.90 -0.31 -2.67
N LEU A 99 1.47 -1.05 -3.61
CA LEU A 99 0.77 -2.09 -4.35
C LEU A 99 1.28 -3.44 -3.88
N LEU A 100 0.38 -4.35 -3.56
CA LEU A 100 0.67 -5.71 -3.14
C LEU A 100 0.02 -6.68 -4.12
N ASN A 101 0.77 -7.68 -4.58
CA ASN A 101 0.16 -8.81 -5.25
C ASN A 101 -0.36 -9.81 -4.21
N LYS A 102 -1.66 -10.09 -4.29
CA LYS A 102 -2.40 -11.04 -3.44
C LYS A 102 -2.91 -12.24 -4.24
N SER A 103 -2.40 -12.44 -5.45
CA SER A 103 -2.76 -13.54 -6.32
C SER A 103 -2.47 -14.88 -5.63
N LYS A 104 -3.41 -15.82 -5.74
CA LYS A 104 -3.31 -17.18 -5.21
C LYS A 104 -3.80 -18.16 -6.26
N GLY A 105 -2.99 -19.15 -6.61
CA GLY A 105 -3.32 -20.12 -7.66
C GLY A 105 -3.61 -19.41 -8.99
N GLN A 106 -4.82 -19.62 -9.53
CA GLN A 106 -5.28 -18.98 -10.77
C GLN A 106 -5.91 -17.60 -10.56
N SER A 107 -6.18 -17.18 -9.32
CA SER A 107 -6.79 -15.88 -9.04
C SER A 107 -5.73 -14.79 -9.10
N ARG A 108 -5.91 -13.82 -10.02
CA ARG A 108 -5.13 -12.58 -10.08
C ARG A 108 -5.81 -11.52 -9.21
N MET A 109 -5.14 -11.10 -8.15
CA MET A 109 -5.67 -10.10 -7.23
C MET A 109 -4.56 -9.19 -6.75
N PHE A 110 -4.79 -7.90 -6.84
CA PHE A 110 -3.90 -6.87 -6.33
C PHE A 110 -4.59 -6.07 -5.22
N LYS A 111 -3.82 -5.58 -4.27
CA LYS A 111 -4.26 -4.61 -3.27
C LYS A 111 -3.45 -3.33 -3.45
N LEU A 112 -4.13 -2.23 -3.77
CA LEU A 112 -3.55 -0.90 -3.68
C LEU A 112 -3.86 -0.33 -2.30
N GLU A 113 -2.88 0.33 -1.71
CA GLU A 113 -3.00 1.12 -0.50
C GLU A 113 -2.39 2.49 -0.73
N LEU A 114 -3.11 3.50 -0.29
CA LEU A 114 -2.82 4.89 -0.52
C LEU A 114 -2.82 5.59 0.84
N TRP A 115 -1.67 6.09 1.25
CA TRP A 115 -1.44 6.56 2.61
C TRP A 115 -1.48 8.07 2.68
N VAL A 116 -2.20 8.59 3.66
CA VAL A 116 -2.25 10.01 4.00
C VAL A 116 -1.72 10.23 5.41
N ASP A 117 -0.95 11.30 5.63
CA ASP A 117 -0.41 11.64 6.95
C ASP A 117 -1.47 12.29 7.86
N ARG A 118 -2.45 12.96 7.26
CA ARG A 118 -3.61 13.59 7.87
C ARG A 118 -4.80 13.47 6.92
N THR A 119 -5.97 13.20 7.48
CA THR A 119 -7.23 13.19 6.74
C THR A 119 -7.85 14.58 6.75
N GLU A 120 -8.09 15.16 5.57
CA GLU A 120 -8.83 16.41 5.40
C GLU A 120 -10.17 16.15 4.69
N GLU A 121 -11.15 17.03 4.89
CA GLU A 121 -12.49 16.87 4.33
C GLU A 121 -12.44 16.82 2.78
N GLY A 122 -13.10 15.83 2.18
CA GLY A 122 -13.17 15.66 0.72
C GLY A 122 -11.91 15.11 0.05
N GLN A 123 -10.81 14.95 0.77
CA GLN A 123 -9.54 14.42 0.23
C GLN A 123 -9.68 12.95 -0.17
N VAL A 124 -10.36 12.15 0.66
CA VAL A 124 -10.60 10.72 0.40
C VAL A 124 -11.46 10.55 -0.85
N GLU A 125 -12.49 11.36 -1.01
CA GLU A 125 -13.41 11.38 -2.14
C GLU A 125 -12.70 11.82 -3.42
N ALA A 126 -11.82 12.83 -3.34
CA ALA A 126 -10.99 13.25 -4.46
C ALA A 126 -10.03 12.12 -4.90
N ALA A 127 -9.40 11.43 -3.94
CA ALA A 127 -8.55 10.27 -4.23
C ALA A 127 -9.36 9.12 -4.85
N LYS A 128 -10.54 8.80 -4.32
CA LYS A 128 -11.45 7.79 -4.89
C LYS A 128 -11.81 8.10 -6.33
N ARG A 129 -12.14 9.36 -6.66
CA ARG A 129 -12.42 9.77 -8.05
C ARG A 129 -11.20 9.60 -8.94
N LYS A 130 -10.05 10.15 -8.55
CA LYS A 130 -8.81 10.11 -9.35
C LYS A 130 -8.37 8.67 -9.62
N PHE A 131 -8.23 7.86 -8.58
CA PHE A 131 -7.79 6.47 -8.73
C PHE A 131 -8.89 5.55 -9.26
N GLY A 132 -10.17 5.87 -9.04
CA GLY A 132 -11.31 5.16 -9.62
C GLY A 132 -11.30 5.18 -11.15
N THR A 133 -10.97 6.33 -11.76
CA THR A 133 -10.81 6.43 -13.22
C THR A 133 -9.68 5.54 -13.74
N VAL A 134 -8.54 5.51 -13.05
CA VAL A 134 -7.37 4.71 -13.44
C VAL A 134 -7.64 3.21 -13.31
N LEU A 135 -8.26 2.82 -12.19
CA LEU A 135 -8.55 1.44 -11.83
C LEU A 135 -9.85 0.91 -12.47
N ARG A 136 -10.62 1.79 -13.14
CA ARG A 136 -11.99 1.51 -13.62
C ARG A 136 -12.88 0.96 -12.51
N ALA A 137 -12.73 1.52 -11.31
CA ALA A 137 -13.39 1.07 -10.10
C ALA A 137 -14.43 2.09 -9.65
N ALA A 138 -15.57 1.60 -9.16
CA ALA A 138 -16.56 2.44 -8.50
C ALA A 138 -16.04 2.91 -7.13
N GLU A 139 -16.48 4.08 -6.67
CA GLU A 139 -16.06 4.64 -5.37
C GLU A 139 -16.36 3.70 -4.19
N THR A 140 -17.39 2.86 -4.30
CA THR A 140 -17.77 1.85 -3.30
C THR A 140 -16.78 0.69 -3.17
N GLN A 141 -15.87 0.52 -4.13
CA GLN A 141 -14.81 -0.50 -4.08
C GLN A 141 -13.58 -0.05 -3.30
N PHE A 142 -13.57 1.20 -2.83
CA PHE A 142 -12.50 1.73 -2.00
C PHE A 142 -12.91 1.74 -0.53
N GLU A 143 -12.04 1.19 0.32
CA GLU A 143 -12.19 1.19 1.78
C GLU A 143 -11.18 2.17 2.38
N PHE A 144 -11.66 3.18 3.10
CA PHE A 144 -10.81 4.06 3.90
C PHE A 144 -10.77 3.59 5.35
N VAL A 145 -9.58 3.48 5.92
CA VAL A 145 -9.38 3.13 7.33
C VAL A 145 -8.47 4.18 7.98
N ALA A 146 -9.01 4.95 8.92
CA ALA A 146 -8.20 5.87 9.71
C ALA A 146 -7.26 5.09 10.65
N ASN A 147 -6.04 5.57 10.84
CA ASN A 147 -5.03 4.87 11.64
C ASN A 147 -5.47 4.68 13.10
N ARG A 148 -6.20 5.65 13.68
CA ARG A 148 -6.81 5.53 15.02
C ARG A 148 -7.75 4.32 15.16
N ASP A 149 -8.41 3.91 14.08
CA ASP A 149 -9.37 2.80 14.08
C ASP A 149 -8.68 1.43 13.87
N LYS A 150 -7.40 1.42 13.49
CA LYS A 150 -6.60 0.19 13.37
C LYS A 150 -6.14 -0.34 14.73
N VAL A 151 -5.89 0.56 15.68
CA VAL A 151 -5.48 0.24 17.06
C VAL A 151 -6.53 -0.62 17.77
N SER A 152 -7.81 -0.33 17.56
CA SER A 152 -8.92 -1.08 18.16
C SER A 152 -9.10 -2.48 17.56
N ARG A 153 -8.69 -2.70 16.30
CA ARG A 153 -8.73 -4.02 15.63
C ARG A 153 -7.60 -4.94 16.08
N THR A 154 -6.39 -4.41 16.31
CA THR A 154 -5.22 -5.20 16.75
C THR A 154 -5.29 -5.63 18.23
N GLY A 155 -5.98 -4.86 19.08
CA GLY A 155 -6.20 -5.21 20.49
C GLY A 155 -7.21 -6.35 20.73
N LYS A 156 -8.13 -6.60 19.78
CA LYS A 156 -9.15 -7.68 19.90
C LYS A 156 -8.64 -9.05 19.49
N GLU A 157 -7.66 -9.15 18.59
CA GLU A 157 -7.06 -10.45 18.21
C GLU A 157 -6.13 -11.01 19.30
N THR A 158 -5.57 -10.17 20.16
CA THR A 158 -4.68 -10.62 21.25
C THR A 158 -5.41 -10.99 22.54
N THR A 159 -6.66 -10.54 22.74
CA THR A 159 -7.48 -10.92 23.90
C THR A 159 -8.25 -12.23 23.70
N GLY A 160 -8.38 -12.72 22.46
CA GLY A 160 -9.05 -14.01 22.15
C GLY A 160 -8.17 -15.26 22.20
N ARG A 161 -6.85 -15.13 22.48
CA ARG A 161 -5.88 -16.25 22.47
C ARG A 161 -5.18 -16.50 23.81
N ARG A 162 -5.82 -16.14 24.93
CA ARG A 162 -5.40 -16.55 26.29
C ARG A 162 -6.60 -17.00 27.13
N SER A 163 -7.11 -18.21 26.90
CA SER A 163 -7.91 -18.92 27.93
C SER A 163 -8.02 -20.44 27.69
N THR A 164 -6.90 -21.15 27.50
CA THR A 164 -6.90 -22.63 27.60
C THR A 164 -5.53 -23.16 28.04
N ALA A 165 -4.97 -22.61 29.11
CA ALA A 165 -3.84 -23.21 29.80
C ALA A 165 -3.85 -22.86 31.30
N GLN A 166 -4.96 -23.15 31.99
CA GLN A 166 -5.00 -23.24 33.46
C GLN A 166 -6.06 -24.27 33.88
N ARG A 167 -5.75 -25.53 33.58
CA ARG A 167 -6.16 -26.74 34.31
C ARG A 167 -4.90 -27.60 34.23
N SER A 168 -4.16 -27.89 35.29
CA SER A 168 -4.57 -28.62 36.48
C SER A 168 -3.49 -28.46 37.55
N ASN A 169 -3.88 -28.19 38.81
CA ASN A 169 -3.25 -28.72 40.02
C ASN A 169 -3.93 -28.09 41.24
N ALA A 170 -5.03 -28.68 41.66
CA ALA A 170 -5.56 -28.58 43.02
C ALA A 170 -6.53 -29.74 43.20
N LEU A 171 -6.05 -30.82 43.83
CA LEU A 171 -6.78 -31.75 44.69
C LEU A 171 -5.75 -32.75 45.24
N ALA A 172 -5.10 -32.30 46.32
CA ALA A 172 -4.89 -33.12 47.50
C ALA A 172 -6.03 -32.77 48.48
#